data_AF-A0A2I3BQF5-F1
#
_entry.id   AF-A0A2I3BQF5-F1
#
_cell.length_a   1.000
_cell.length_b   1.000
_cell.length_c   1.000
_cell.angle_alpha   90.00
_cell.angle_beta   90.00
_cell.angle_gamma   90.00
#
_symmetry.space_group_name_H-M   'P 1'
#
loop_
_entity.id
_entity.type
_entity.pdbx_description
1 polymer ?
#
loop_
_entity_poly.entity_id
_entity_poly.type
_entity_poly.pdbx_seq_one_letter_code
_entity_poly.pdbx_strand_id
1 'polypeptide(L)'
;MGSQEVLGQAARLASSGLLLQVLFRLITFVLNAFILRFLSKEIVGIVNVRLTLLYSTTTFLAREAFRRACLSGGAQRDWSQTLNLLWLTVPLGIFWSSCLGWVWLQLLEVPDPDVVPYYGTGVLFFGLSAVVELLGEPFWVLAQAHMFVKLKVLAESMSVILRSVLTALLVLWLPHWGLYIFSLAQLLYTTVLVLCYAIYLIQLLRSPESAKQLTLPVSRVTQLLPSISRSRAFVNWKEAGLAWSFFKQSFLKQILTEGERYVMTFLNVLNFGDQGVYDIVNNLGSLVARLIFQPVEESFYLFFAKVLEREKDASLQKQDDVAVAAAVLESLLKLALLTGLTMTVFGFAYSQLALDIYGGAMLSSGSGTISPCWHCHPRF
;
A
#
# COMPACT_ATOMS: atom_id res chain seq x y z
N MET A 1 16.45 -4.53 34.03
CA MET A 1 16.74 -4.11 32.64
C MET A 1 16.38 -2.64 32.51
N GLY A 2 17.35 -1.79 32.21
CA GLY A 2 17.16 -0.34 32.22
C GLY A 2 16.34 0.13 31.02
N SER A 3 15.49 1.14 31.21
CA SER A 3 14.68 1.71 30.11
C SER A 3 15.52 2.16 28.91
N GLN A 4 16.80 2.53 29.10
CA GLN A 4 17.74 2.84 28.02
C GLN A 4 18.19 1.63 27.19
N GLU A 5 18.33 0.43 27.77
CA GLU A 5 18.66 -0.80 27.03
C GLU A 5 17.47 -1.26 26.19
N VAL A 6 16.26 -1.16 26.75
CA VAL A 6 15.01 -1.46 26.01
C VAL A 6 14.83 -0.47 24.87
N LEU A 7 15.14 0.81 25.07
CA LEU A 7 15.12 1.83 24.01
C LEU A 7 16.16 1.56 22.92
N GLY A 8 17.38 1.16 23.30
CA GLY A 8 18.47 0.85 22.36
C GLY A 8 18.19 -0.41 21.55
N GLN A 9 17.60 -1.45 22.16
CA GLN A 9 17.15 -2.65 21.45
C GLN A 9 15.94 -2.36 20.55
N ALA A 10 14.95 -1.58 21.02
CA ALA A 10 13.82 -1.16 20.21
C ALA A 10 14.26 -0.28 19.02
N ALA A 11 15.22 0.62 19.22
CA ALA A 11 15.79 1.44 18.16
C ALA A 11 16.60 0.62 17.15
N ARG A 12 17.38 -0.39 17.59
CA ARG A 12 18.11 -1.31 16.68
C ARG A 12 17.18 -2.26 15.92
N LEU A 13 16.10 -2.72 16.55
CA LEU A 13 15.07 -3.54 15.90
C LEU A 13 14.23 -2.72 14.91
N ALA A 14 13.92 -1.47 15.26
CA ALA A 14 13.28 -0.52 14.34
C ALA A 14 14.22 -0.17 13.18
N SER A 15 15.49 0.14 13.44
CA SER A 15 16.45 0.51 12.40
C SER A 15 16.74 -0.64 11.42
N SER A 16 16.85 -1.88 11.92
CA SER A 16 17.04 -3.05 11.05
C SER A 16 15.79 -3.38 10.21
N GLY A 17 14.59 -3.22 10.77
CA GLY A 17 13.33 -3.36 10.02
C GLY A 17 13.14 -2.27 8.95
N LEU A 18 13.46 -1.02 9.30
CA LEU A 18 13.41 0.12 8.39
C LEU A 18 14.42 -0.02 7.25
N LEU A 19 15.66 -0.42 7.55
CA LEU A 19 16.70 -0.66 6.54
C LEU A 19 16.28 -1.76 5.56
N LEU A 20 15.71 -2.85 6.07
CA LEU A 20 15.21 -3.94 5.24
C LEU A 20 14.04 -3.49 4.35
N GLN A 21 13.14 -2.67 4.87
CA GLN A 21 12.04 -2.11 4.09
C GLN A 21 12.53 -1.17 2.98
N VAL A 22 13.52 -0.33 3.27
CA VAL A 22 14.16 0.54 2.26
C VAL A 22 14.83 -0.30 1.17
N LEU A 23 15.56 -1.34 1.56
CA LEU A 23 16.20 -2.26 0.61
C LEU A 23 15.19 -2.90 -0.34
N PHE A 24 14.08 -3.42 0.18
CA PHE A 24 13.03 -4.03 -0.66
C PHE A 24 12.32 -3.03 -1.56
N ARG A 25 12.13 -1.78 -1.11
CA ARG A 25 11.62 -0.69 -1.95
C ARG A 25 12.58 -0.38 -3.09
N LEU A 26 13.89 -0.35 -2.83
CA LEU A 26 14.91 -0.12 -3.86
C LEU A 26 14.93 -1.25 -4.89
N ILE A 27 14.90 -2.51 -4.45
CA ILE A 27 14.85 -3.68 -5.34
C ILE A 27 13.61 -3.61 -6.23
N THR A 28 12.45 -3.34 -5.64
CA THR A 28 11.19 -3.22 -6.39
C THR A 28 11.24 -2.06 -7.39
N PHE A 29 11.80 -0.92 -7.00
CA PHE A 29 11.97 0.24 -7.88
C PHE A 29 12.83 -0.10 -9.10
N VAL A 30 13.95 -0.78 -8.91
CA VAL A 30 14.84 -1.22 -10.00
C VAL A 30 14.14 -2.22 -10.92
N LEU A 31 13.41 -3.20 -10.36
CA LEU A 31 12.65 -4.16 -11.16
C LEU A 31 11.55 -3.48 -11.97
N ASN A 32 10.81 -2.54 -11.38
CA ASN A 32 9.79 -1.77 -12.09
C ASN A 32 10.40 -0.90 -13.20
N ALA A 33 11.54 -0.24 -12.95
CA ALA A 33 12.25 0.52 -13.96
C ALA A 33 12.63 -0.37 -15.15
N PHE A 34 13.14 -1.58 -14.87
CA PHE A 34 13.47 -2.55 -15.90
C PHE A 34 12.24 -2.95 -16.72
N ILE A 35 11.14 -3.30 -16.06
CA ILE A 35 9.88 -3.69 -16.71
C ILE A 35 9.38 -2.59 -17.66
N LEU A 36 9.42 -1.32 -17.24
CA LEU A 36 8.93 -0.20 -18.04
C LEU A 36 9.61 -0.06 -19.40
N ARG A 37 10.89 -0.46 -19.52
CA ARG A 37 11.64 -0.37 -20.79
C ARG A 37 11.11 -1.30 -21.88
N PHE A 38 10.30 -2.30 -21.52
CA PHE A 38 9.74 -3.28 -22.44
C PHE A 38 8.23 -3.12 -22.67
N LEU A 39 7.61 -2.09 -22.08
CA LEU A 39 6.17 -1.87 -22.14
C LEU A 39 5.82 -0.64 -22.97
N SER A 40 4.64 -0.69 -23.59
CA SER A 40 4.04 0.50 -24.19
C SER A 40 3.40 1.40 -23.13
N LYS A 41 3.32 2.70 -23.43
CA LYS A 41 2.82 3.71 -22.50
C LYS A 41 1.34 3.53 -22.20
N GLU A 42 0.60 3.00 -23.16
CA GLU A 42 -0.82 2.69 -23.08
C GLU A 42 -1.08 1.55 -22.10
N ILE A 43 -0.30 0.46 -22.18
CA ILE A 43 -0.42 -0.66 -21.25
C ILE A 43 -0.10 -0.20 -19.82
N VAL A 44 0.97 0.60 -19.64
CA VAL A 44 1.34 1.12 -18.32
C VAL A 44 0.23 2.01 -17.75
N GLY A 45 -0.33 2.93 -18.54
CA GLY A 45 -1.43 3.78 -18.09
C GLY A 45 -2.65 2.98 -17.66
N ILE A 46 -3.05 1.98 -18.44
CA ILE A 46 -4.21 1.13 -18.11
C ILE A 46 -3.95 0.31 -16.84
N VAL A 47 -2.76 -0.30 -16.71
CA VAL A 47 -2.45 -1.13 -15.55
C VAL A 47 -2.33 -0.30 -14.27
N ASN A 48 -1.50 0.75 -14.28
CA ASN A 48 -1.16 1.52 -13.09
C ASN A 48 -2.23 2.52 -12.67
N VAL A 49 -2.98 3.07 -13.62
CA VAL A 49 -4.05 4.02 -13.32
C VAL A 49 -5.38 3.27 -13.22
N ARG A 50 -5.87 2.67 -14.31
CA ARG A 50 -7.24 2.13 -14.33
C ARG A 50 -7.44 0.82 -13.56
N LEU A 51 -6.65 -0.21 -13.85
CA LEU A 51 -6.83 -1.54 -13.23
C LEU A 51 -6.41 -1.54 -11.76
N THR A 52 -5.35 -0.80 -11.43
CA THR A 52 -4.93 -0.59 -10.04
C THR A 52 -5.97 0.23 -9.26
N LEU A 53 -6.64 1.21 -9.89
CA LEU A 53 -7.76 1.93 -9.26
C LEU A 53 -8.94 1.00 -8.97
N LEU A 54 -9.31 0.12 -9.91
CA LEU A 54 -10.35 -0.90 -9.69
C LEU A 54 -10.02 -1.79 -8.49
N TYR A 55 -8.80 -2.36 -8.47
CA TYR A 55 -8.35 -3.26 -7.41
C TYR A 55 -8.26 -2.55 -6.05
N SER A 56 -7.67 -1.36 -5.99
CA SER A 56 -7.55 -0.59 -4.75
C SER A 56 -8.91 -0.15 -4.22
N THR A 57 -9.80 0.35 -5.08
CA THR A 57 -11.16 0.75 -4.68
C THR A 57 -11.97 -0.45 -4.17
N THR A 58 -11.90 -1.59 -4.85
CA THR A 58 -12.61 -2.82 -4.46
C THR A 58 -12.15 -3.30 -3.08
N THR A 59 -10.84 -3.47 -2.91
CA THR A 59 -10.29 -3.93 -1.62
C THR A 59 -10.59 -2.93 -0.51
N PHE A 60 -10.44 -1.63 -0.79
CA PHE A 60 -10.69 -0.56 0.17
C PHE A 60 -12.12 -0.56 0.70
N LEU A 61 -13.11 -0.54 -0.20
CA LEU A 61 -14.54 -0.54 0.15
C LEU A 61 -14.92 -1.82 0.92
N ALA A 62 -14.28 -2.95 0.61
CA ALA A 62 -14.59 -4.22 1.24
C ALA A 62 -13.95 -4.40 2.63
N ARG A 63 -12.75 -3.83 2.90
CA ARG A 63 -11.96 -4.22 4.09
C ARG A 63 -11.59 -3.12 5.07
N GLU A 64 -11.36 -1.88 4.62
CA GLU A 64 -10.62 -0.89 5.44
C GLU A 64 -11.40 -0.55 6.72
N ALA A 65 -12.72 -0.41 6.59
CA ALA A 65 -13.64 -0.20 7.70
C ALA A 65 -13.58 -1.32 8.74
N PHE A 66 -13.57 -2.57 8.27
CA PHE A 66 -13.54 -3.77 9.11
C PHE A 66 -12.21 -3.90 9.84
N ARG A 67 -11.08 -3.68 9.14
CA ARG A 67 -9.74 -3.68 9.76
C ARG A 67 -9.67 -2.72 10.94
N ARG A 68 -10.11 -1.47 10.75
CA ARG A 68 -10.07 -0.45 11.80
C ARG A 68 -10.97 -0.81 12.98
N ALA A 69 -12.18 -1.27 12.70
CA ALA A 69 -13.12 -1.66 13.76
C ALA A 69 -12.60 -2.86 14.58
N CYS A 70 -12.12 -3.91 13.91
CA CYS A 70 -11.63 -5.12 14.56
C CYS A 70 -10.30 -4.89 15.30
N LEU A 71 -9.44 -3.98 14.83
CA LEU A 71 -8.21 -3.62 15.55
C LEU A 71 -8.47 -2.72 16.77
N SER A 72 -9.54 -1.94 16.76
CA SER A 72 -9.94 -1.06 17.87
C SER A 72 -10.64 -1.79 19.03
N GLY A 73 -10.82 -3.12 18.95
CA GLY A 73 -11.51 -3.91 19.98
C GLY A 73 -10.74 -4.00 21.31
N GLY A 74 -11.48 -4.02 22.43
CA GLY A 74 -10.90 -4.14 23.79
C GLY A 74 -10.23 -5.48 24.09
N ALA A 75 -9.58 -5.58 25.26
CA ALA A 75 -8.82 -6.76 25.70
C ALA A 75 -9.70 -8.00 25.97
N GLN A 76 -10.97 -7.81 26.36
CA GLN A 76 -11.96 -8.89 26.54
C GLN A 76 -12.91 -8.95 25.34
N ARG A 77 -12.44 -9.45 24.20
CA ARG A 77 -13.24 -9.61 22.98
C ARG A 77 -13.43 -11.08 22.60
N ASP A 78 -14.62 -11.40 22.10
CA ASP A 78 -14.93 -12.72 21.54
C ASP A 78 -14.42 -12.80 20.09
N TRP A 79 -13.23 -13.39 19.92
CA TRP A 79 -12.58 -13.50 18.61
C TRP A 79 -13.38 -14.27 17.56
N SER A 80 -14.23 -15.22 17.97
CA SER A 80 -15.12 -15.94 17.06
C SER A 80 -16.10 -14.99 16.35
N GLN A 81 -16.64 -13.99 17.05
CA GLN A 81 -17.55 -13.00 16.48
C GLN A 81 -16.82 -11.99 15.60
N THR A 82 -15.62 -11.57 16.00
CA THR A 82 -14.75 -10.71 15.20
C THR A 82 -14.34 -11.39 13.89
N LEU A 83 -13.99 -12.69 13.93
CA LEU A 83 -13.67 -13.46 12.74
C LEU A 83 -14.87 -13.61 11.80
N ASN A 84 -16.06 -13.90 12.33
CA ASN A 84 -17.28 -13.93 11.52
C ASN A 84 -17.55 -12.58 10.82
N LEU A 85 -17.32 -11.46 11.51
CA LEU A 85 -17.42 -10.12 10.94
C LEU A 85 -16.37 -9.88 9.84
N LEU A 86 -15.12 -10.33 10.03
CA LEU A 86 -14.06 -10.21 9.02
C LEU A 86 -14.35 -11.07 7.79
N TRP A 87 -14.96 -12.25 7.95
CA TRP A 87 -15.35 -13.08 6.81
C TRP A 87 -16.43 -12.44 5.94
N LEU A 88 -17.18 -11.44 6.44
CA LEU A 88 -18.12 -10.65 5.64
C LEU A 88 -17.42 -9.77 4.59
N THR A 89 -16.11 -9.51 4.74
CA THR A 89 -15.34 -8.76 3.73
C THR A 89 -15.26 -9.48 2.39
N VAL A 90 -15.30 -10.82 2.37
CA VAL A 90 -15.23 -11.64 1.14
C VAL A 90 -16.48 -11.50 0.27
N PRO A 91 -17.71 -11.77 0.76
CA PRO A 91 -18.93 -11.57 -0.05
C PRO A 91 -19.11 -10.09 -0.43
N LEU A 92 -18.73 -9.16 0.44
CA LEU A 92 -18.73 -7.73 0.11
C LEU A 92 -17.72 -7.40 -1.00
N GLY A 93 -16.55 -8.04 -0.98
CA GLY A 93 -15.54 -7.98 -2.02
C GLY A 93 -16.02 -8.51 -3.37
N ILE A 94 -16.73 -9.64 -3.37
CA ILE A 94 -17.36 -10.20 -4.58
C ILE A 94 -18.38 -9.20 -5.13
N PHE A 95 -19.25 -8.66 -4.27
CA PHE A 95 -20.24 -7.65 -4.65
C PHE A 95 -19.58 -6.42 -5.30
N TRP A 96 -18.59 -5.82 -4.64
CA TRP A 96 -17.90 -4.63 -5.17
C TRP A 96 -17.07 -4.94 -6.41
N SER A 97 -16.40 -6.09 -6.45
CA SER A 97 -15.63 -6.52 -7.63
C SER A 97 -16.54 -6.70 -8.84
N SER A 98 -17.73 -7.28 -8.67
CA SER A 98 -18.71 -7.41 -9.76
C SER A 98 -19.30 -6.06 -10.17
N CYS A 99 -19.69 -5.23 -9.20
CA CYS A 99 -20.27 -3.92 -9.46
C CYS A 99 -19.28 -2.98 -10.17
N LEU A 100 -18.06 -2.82 -9.64
CA LEU A 100 -17.03 -1.98 -10.23
C LEU A 100 -16.47 -2.61 -11.51
N GLY A 101 -16.33 -3.94 -11.57
CA GLY A 101 -15.94 -4.62 -12.80
C GLY A 101 -16.92 -4.37 -13.94
N TRP A 102 -18.22 -4.38 -13.67
CA TRP A 102 -19.25 -4.01 -14.65
C TRP A 102 -19.11 -2.56 -15.12
N VAL A 103 -18.90 -1.61 -14.21
CA VAL A 103 -18.61 -0.20 -14.56
C VAL A 103 -17.37 -0.10 -15.47
N TRP A 104 -16.30 -0.82 -15.16
CA TRP A 104 -15.06 -0.79 -15.95
C TRP A 104 -15.18 -1.41 -17.35
N LEU A 105 -16.14 -2.32 -17.55
CA LEU A 105 -16.38 -2.98 -18.83
C LEU A 105 -17.42 -2.28 -19.69
N GLN A 106 -18.42 -1.64 -19.08
CA GLN A 106 -19.59 -1.13 -19.79
C GLN A 106 -19.70 0.39 -19.80
N LEU A 107 -19.19 1.08 -18.78
CA LEU A 107 -19.32 2.53 -18.66
C LEU A 107 -18.04 3.27 -19.10
N LEU A 108 -16.87 2.67 -18.86
CA LEU A 108 -15.59 3.25 -19.25
C LEU A 108 -15.26 2.96 -20.71
N GLU A 109 -14.51 3.87 -21.32
CA GLU A 109 -13.97 3.70 -22.68
C GLU A 109 -13.07 2.46 -22.75
N VAL A 110 -13.43 1.52 -23.63
CA VAL A 110 -12.67 0.28 -23.85
C VAL A 110 -11.49 0.59 -24.76
N PRO A 111 -10.24 0.28 -24.34
CA PRO A 111 -9.06 0.46 -25.17
C PRO A 111 -9.15 -0.33 -26.49
N ASP A 112 -8.56 0.21 -27.55
CA ASP A 112 -8.45 -0.47 -28.84
C ASP A 112 -7.71 -1.82 -28.69
N PRO A 113 -8.31 -2.97 -29.08
CA PRO A 113 -7.69 -4.29 -28.97
C PRO A 113 -6.34 -4.42 -29.67
N ASP A 114 -6.12 -3.65 -30.75
CA ASP A 114 -4.87 -3.69 -31.51
C ASP A 114 -3.70 -3.04 -30.73
N VAL A 115 -4.02 -2.09 -29.85
CA VAL A 115 -3.03 -1.40 -29.00
C VAL A 115 -2.89 -2.11 -27.65
N VAL A 116 -4.01 -2.59 -27.09
CA VAL A 116 -4.06 -3.20 -25.76
C VAL A 116 -4.93 -4.45 -25.78
N PRO A 117 -4.34 -5.63 -26.04
CA PRO A 117 -5.11 -6.85 -26.14
C PRO A 117 -5.59 -7.31 -24.75
N TYR A 118 -6.76 -7.96 -24.74
CA TYR A 118 -7.34 -8.66 -23.59
C TYR A 118 -7.75 -7.78 -22.38
N TYR A 119 -8.21 -6.54 -22.63
CA TYR A 119 -8.68 -5.64 -21.58
C TYR A 119 -9.77 -6.25 -20.67
N GLY A 120 -10.80 -6.87 -21.25
CA GLY A 120 -11.90 -7.46 -20.47
C GLY A 120 -11.43 -8.54 -19.50
N THR A 121 -10.47 -9.37 -19.93
CA THR A 121 -9.87 -10.38 -19.06
C THR A 121 -9.02 -9.73 -17.97
N GLY A 122 -8.32 -8.64 -18.28
CA GLY A 122 -7.59 -7.86 -17.28
C GLY A 122 -8.47 -7.36 -16.15
N VAL A 123 -9.63 -6.78 -16.48
CA VAL A 123 -10.61 -6.33 -15.48
C VAL A 123 -11.09 -7.48 -14.59
N LEU A 124 -11.40 -8.64 -15.19
CA LEU A 124 -11.85 -9.82 -14.45
C LEU A 124 -10.77 -10.34 -13.49
N PHE A 125 -9.52 -10.47 -13.94
CA PHE A 125 -8.43 -10.99 -13.12
C PHE A 125 -8.01 -10.02 -12.01
N PHE A 126 -8.01 -8.71 -12.26
CA PHE A 126 -7.78 -7.72 -11.21
C PHE A 126 -8.90 -7.74 -10.16
N GLY A 127 -10.15 -7.88 -10.58
CA GLY A 127 -11.28 -8.10 -9.66
C GLY A 127 -11.13 -9.40 -8.85
N LEU A 128 -10.80 -10.51 -9.51
CA LEU A 128 -10.53 -11.79 -8.87
C LEU A 128 -9.38 -11.69 -7.86
N SER A 129 -8.30 -11.00 -8.21
CA SER A 129 -7.16 -10.78 -7.31
C SER A 129 -7.57 -10.03 -6.05
N ALA A 130 -8.44 -9.02 -6.17
CA ALA A 130 -9.00 -8.31 -5.02
C ALA A 130 -9.78 -9.27 -4.10
N VAL A 131 -10.61 -10.15 -4.66
CA VAL A 131 -11.35 -11.15 -3.87
C VAL A 131 -10.41 -12.16 -3.21
N VAL A 132 -9.39 -12.64 -3.92
CA VAL A 132 -8.39 -13.57 -3.37
C VAL A 132 -7.67 -12.93 -2.18
N GLU A 133 -7.26 -11.67 -2.29
CA GLU A 133 -6.63 -10.95 -1.18
C GLU A 133 -7.55 -10.83 0.03
N LEU A 134 -8.85 -10.65 -0.19
CA LEU A 134 -9.83 -10.56 0.89
C LEU A 134 -9.98 -11.85 1.70
N LEU A 135 -9.65 -13.02 1.12
CA LEU A 135 -9.55 -14.28 1.86
C LEU A 135 -8.43 -14.24 2.92
N GLY A 136 -7.44 -13.36 2.74
CA GLY A 136 -6.33 -13.14 3.65
C GLY A 136 -6.66 -12.26 4.86
N GLU A 137 -7.80 -11.57 4.86
CA GLU A 137 -8.12 -10.54 5.88
C GLU A 137 -8.19 -11.06 7.31
N PRO A 138 -8.87 -12.19 7.59
CA PRO A 138 -8.92 -12.73 8.95
C PRO A 138 -7.51 -13.04 9.49
N PHE A 139 -6.64 -13.56 8.62
CA PHE A 139 -5.26 -13.90 8.97
C PHE A 139 -4.40 -12.66 9.20
N TRP A 140 -4.55 -11.66 8.34
CA TRP A 140 -3.82 -10.41 8.46
C TRP A 140 -4.20 -9.66 9.74
N VAL A 141 -5.49 -9.51 10.05
CA VAL A 141 -5.96 -8.81 11.25
C VAL A 141 -5.50 -9.52 12.52
N LEU A 142 -5.55 -10.86 12.54
CA LEU A 142 -5.03 -11.64 13.66
C LEU A 142 -3.52 -11.40 13.86
N ALA A 143 -2.74 -11.41 12.77
CA ALA A 143 -1.31 -11.15 12.83
C ALA A 143 -0.99 -9.73 13.32
N GLN A 144 -1.77 -8.73 12.90
CA GLN A 144 -1.58 -7.34 13.36
C GLN A 144 -2.00 -7.13 14.81
N ALA A 145 -3.08 -7.78 15.27
CA ALA A 145 -3.50 -7.68 16.66
C ALA A 145 -2.46 -8.23 17.65
N HIS A 146 -1.63 -9.18 17.21
CA HIS A 146 -0.49 -9.71 17.96
C HIS A 146 0.85 -9.04 17.61
N MET A 147 0.84 -7.92 16.89
CA MET A 147 2.03 -7.11 16.57
C MET A 147 3.13 -7.89 15.82
N PHE A 148 2.76 -8.81 14.92
CA PHE A 148 3.71 -9.52 14.06
C PHE A 148 4.23 -8.65 12.89
N VAL A 149 4.95 -7.57 13.24
CA VAL A 149 5.48 -6.59 12.29
C VAL A 149 6.46 -7.24 11.31
N LYS A 150 7.32 -8.16 11.78
CA LYS A 150 8.30 -8.85 10.92
C LYS A 150 7.63 -9.72 9.84
N LEU A 151 6.56 -10.44 10.20
CA LEU A 151 5.79 -11.24 9.24
C LEU A 151 5.19 -10.35 8.16
N LYS A 152 4.61 -9.22 8.56
CA LYS A 152 4.02 -8.25 7.62
C LYS A 152 5.04 -7.78 6.59
N VAL A 153 6.19 -7.28 7.08
CA VAL A 153 7.24 -6.75 6.21
C VAL A 153 7.74 -7.84 5.25
N LEU A 154 7.97 -9.06 5.73
CA LEU A 154 8.47 -10.15 4.90
C LEU A 154 7.44 -10.61 3.86
N ALA A 155 6.19 -10.82 4.27
CA ALA A 155 5.11 -11.28 3.38
C ALA A 155 4.81 -10.25 2.28
N GLU A 156 4.67 -8.97 2.64
CA GLU A 156 4.40 -7.90 1.66
C GLU A 156 5.57 -7.77 0.68
N SER A 157 6.82 -7.80 1.16
CA SER A 157 8.00 -7.65 0.32
C SER A 157 8.19 -8.85 -0.63
N MET A 158 8.03 -10.07 -0.12
CA MET A 158 8.14 -11.29 -0.93
C MET A 158 7.11 -11.31 -2.06
N SER A 159 5.85 -10.98 -1.76
CA SER A 159 4.79 -10.95 -2.78
C SER A 159 5.08 -9.90 -3.85
N VAL A 160 5.53 -8.70 -3.48
CA VAL A 160 5.86 -7.63 -4.45
C VAL A 160 7.04 -8.02 -5.34
N ILE A 161 8.09 -8.62 -4.77
CA ILE A 161 9.27 -9.06 -5.53
C ILE A 161 8.87 -10.17 -6.50
N LEU A 162 8.15 -11.19 -6.05
CA LEU A 162 7.70 -12.30 -6.90
C LEU A 162 6.79 -11.83 -8.03
N ARG A 163 5.87 -10.88 -7.76
CA ARG A 163 5.07 -10.22 -8.80
C ARG A 163 5.94 -9.56 -9.85
N SER A 164 6.92 -8.77 -9.40
CA SER A 164 7.78 -7.98 -10.28
C SER A 164 8.68 -8.89 -11.13
N VAL A 165 9.26 -9.93 -10.52
CA VAL A 165 10.05 -10.94 -11.22
C VAL A 165 9.20 -11.69 -12.25
N LEU A 166 7.99 -12.14 -11.89
CA LEU A 166 7.11 -12.81 -12.85
C LEU A 166 6.72 -11.88 -14.01
N THR A 167 6.40 -10.61 -13.71
CA THR A 167 6.10 -9.62 -14.75
C THR A 167 7.28 -9.46 -15.70
N ALA A 168 8.50 -9.29 -15.17
CA ALA A 168 9.71 -9.16 -15.98
C ALA A 168 9.95 -10.40 -16.87
N LEU A 169 9.84 -11.61 -16.31
CA LEU A 169 10.02 -12.85 -17.08
C LEU A 169 8.99 -13.01 -18.20
N LEU A 170 7.72 -12.74 -17.91
CA LEU A 170 6.63 -12.87 -18.89
C LEU A 170 6.71 -11.80 -19.98
N VAL A 171 7.09 -10.56 -19.63
CA VAL A 171 7.30 -9.50 -20.62
C VAL A 171 8.45 -9.85 -21.58
N LEU A 172 9.53 -10.47 -21.08
CA LEU A 172 10.67 -10.87 -21.90
C LEU A 172 10.37 -12.08 -22.81
N TRP A 173 9.62 -13.07 -22.30
CA TRP A 173 9.38 -14.32 -23.04
C TRP A 173 8.11 -14.30 -23.88
N LEU A 174 7.06 -13.62 -23.44
CA LEU A 174 5.72 -13.64 -24.04
C LEU A 174 5.13 -12.23 -24.19
N PRO A 175 5.79 -11.29 -24.89
CA PRO A 175 5.34 -9.90 -24.98
C PRO A 175 3.95 -9.73 -25.60
N HIS A 176 3.54 -10.66 -26.46
CA HIS A 176 2.23 -10.67 -27.14
C HIS A 176 1.04 -10.90 -26.18
N TRP A 177 1.26 -11.31 -24.93
CA TRP A 177 0.19 -11.54 -23.96
C TRP A 177 -0.41 -10.24 -23.40
N GLY A 178 0.26 -9.09 -23.60
CA GLY A 178 -0.25 -7.78 -23.18
C GLY A 178 -0.72 -7.76 -21.73
N LEU A 179 -2.03 -7.48 -21.50
CA LEU A 179 -2.60 -7.38 -20.17
C LEU A 179 -2.67 -8.70 -19.38
N TYR A 180 -2.60 -9.87 -20.04
CA TYR A 180 -2.56 -11.15 -19.32
C TYR A 180 -1.35 -11.27 -18.41
N ILE A 181 -0.22 -10.67 -18.80
CA ILE A 181 1.03 -10.71 -18.04
C ILE A 181 0.81 -10.08 -16.66
N PHE A 182 0.27 -8.86 -16.64
CA PHE A 182 -0.01 -8.12 -15.39
C PHE A 182 -1.10 -8.76 -14.57
N SER A 183 -2.10 -9.33 -15.23
CA SER A 183 -3.21 -10.04 -14.59
C SER A 183 -2.73 -11.27 -13.83
N LEU A 184 -1.88 -12.09 -14.46
CA LEU A 184 -1.30 -13.28 -13.83
C LEU A 184 -0.32 -12.90 -12.72
N ALA A 185 0.50 -11.87 -12.93
CA ALA A 185 1.40 -11.35 -11.91
C ALA A 185 0.65 -10.81 -10.70
N GLN A 186 -0.44 -10.07 -10.91
CA GLN A 186 -1.28 -9.54 -9.82
C GLN A 186 -1.99 -10.67 -9.06
N LEU A 187 -2.47 -11.71 -9.75
CA LEU A 187 -3.04 -12.87 -9.08
C LEU A 187 -1.99 -13.64 -8.27
N LEU A 188 -0.76 -13.79 -8.78
CA LEU A 188 0.35 -14.38 -8.04
C LEU A 188 0.64 -13.57 -6.77
N TYR A 189 0.70 -12.25 -6.87
CA TYR A 189 0.92 -11.35 -5.73
C TYR A 189 -0.06 -11.61 -4.59
N THR A 190 -1.36 -11.57 -4.87
CA THR A 190 -2.40 -11.74 -3.86
C THR A 190 -2.40 -13.15 -3.30
N THR A 191 -2.17 -14.16 -4.15
CA THR A 191 -2.10 -15.56 -3.73
C THR A 191 -0.93 -15.81 -2.79
N VAL A 192 0.28 -15.36 -3.15
CA VAL A 192 1.48 -15.50 -2.29
C VAL A 192 1.26 -14.78 -0.96
N LEU A 193 0.68 -13.57 -0.99
CA LEU A 193 0.42 -12.80 0.23
C LEU A 193 -0.48 -13.58 1.20
N VAL A 194 -1.61 -14.09 0.70
CA VAL A 194 -2.57 -14.88 1.49
C VAL A 194 -1.93 -16.17 2.00
N LEU A 195 -1.17 -16.87 1.14
CA LEU A 195 -0.47 -18.11 1.52
C LEU A 195 0.57 -17.86 2.61
N CYS A 196 1.35 -16.78 2.55
CA CYS A 196 2.32 -16.44 3.60
C CYS A 196 1.65 -16.31 4.97
N TYR A 197 0.53 -15.57 5.06
CA TYR A 197 -0.20 -15.42 6.32
C TYR A 197 -0.86 -16.73 6.77
N ALA A 198 -1.48 -17.46 5.85
CA ALA A 198 -2.12 -18.73 6.16
C ALA A 198 -1.13 -19.78 6.65
N ILE A 199 0.00 -19.98 5.95
CA ILE A 199 1.05 -20.92 6.31
C ILE A 199 1.66 -20.54 7.67
N TYR A 200 1.98 -19.27 7.89
CA TYR A 200 2.55 -18.83 9.15
C TYR A 200 1.62 -19.11 10.34
N LEU A 201 0.33 -18.78 10.21
CA LEU A 201 -0.64 -19.05 11.28
C LEU A 201 -0.86 -20.54 11.49
N ILE A 202 -0.95 -21.35 10.44
CA ILE A 202 -1.09 -22.81 10.56
C ILE A 202 0.13 -23.40 11.27
N GLN A 203 1.35 -22.97 10.92
CA GLN A 203 2.58 -23.40 11.60
C GLN A 203 2.60 -22.98 13.07
N LEU A 204 2.17 -21.75 13.37
CA LEU A 204 2.08 -21.25 14.74
C LEU A 204 1.07 -22.04 15.58
N LEU A 205 -0.10 -22.37 15.01
CA LEU A 205 -1.12 -23.19 15.68
C LEU A 205 -0.68 -24.65 15.85
N ARG A 206 0.22 -25.15 14.98
CA ARG A 206 0.78 -26.50 15.08
C ARG A 206 1.84 -26.63 16.18
N SER A 207 2.45 -25.52 16.61
CA SER A 207 3.41 -25.49 17.74
C SER A 207 2.69 -25.17 19.05
N PRO A 208 2.35 -26.17 19.90
CA PRO A 208 1.53 -25.97 21.09
C PRO A 208 2.21 -25.12 22.18
N GLU A 209 3.54 -25.05 22.20
CA GLU A 209 4.31 -24.24 23.16
C GLU A 209 4.19 -22.74 22.84
N SER A 210 4.33 -22.37 21.57
CA SER A 210 4.21 -20.98 21.12
C SER A 210 2.77 -20.47 21.17
N ALA A 211 1.77 -21.32 20.87
CA ALA A 211 0.36 -20.94 20.94
C ALA A 211 -0.13 -20.66 22.37
N LYS A 212 0.38 -21.41 23.37
CA LYS A 212 0.06 -21.20 24.79
C LYS A 212 0.76 -19.97 25.37
N GLN A 213 2.02 -19.70 24.98
CA GLN A 213 2.74 -18.51 25.43
C GLN A 213 2.14 -17.20 24.90
N LEU A 214 1.55 -17.22 23.71
CA LEU A 214 1.01 -16.01 23.08
C LEU A 214 -0.47 -15.71 23.40
N THR A 215 -1.13 -16.53 24.23
CA THR A 215 -2.58 -16.46 24.52
C THR A 215 -3.41 -16.32 23.22
N LEU A 216 -3.10 -17.12 22.20
CA LEU A 216 -3.85 -17.05 20.96
C LEU A 216 -5.32 -17.41 21.24
N PRO A 217 -6.27 -16.60 20.78
CA PRO A 217 -7.69 -16.80 21.05
C PRO A 217 -8.30 -17.98 20.30
N VAL A 218 -7.51 -18.59 19.41
CA VAL A 218 -7.92 -19.68 18.52
C VAL A 218 -7.00 -20.87 18.74
N SER A 219 -7.55 -22.01 19.14
CA SER A 219 -6.78 -23.23 19.43
C SER A 219 -6.78 -24.24 18.28
N ARG A 220 -7.62 -24.04 17.26
CA ARG A 220 -7.74 -24.93 16.09
C ARG A 220 -7.92 -24.15 14.80
N VAL A 221 -7.35 -24.65 13.71
CA VAL A 221 -7.51 -24.07 12.36
C VAL A 221 -8.98 -23.96 11.95
N THR A 222 -9.83 -24.88 12.42
CA THR A 222 -11.28 -24.87 12.13
C THR A 222 -12.03 -23.71 12.78
N GLN A 223 -11.48 -23.08 13.82
CA GLN A 223 -12.05 -21.90 14.47
C GLN A 223 -11.65 -20.59 13.76
N LEU A 224 -10.75 -20.64 12.77
CA LEU A 224 -10.43 -19.50 11.89
C LEU A 224 -11.50 -19.32 10.81
N LEU A 225 -12.29 -20.35 10.52
CA LEU A 225 -13.41 -20.30 9.59
C LEU A 225 -14.67 -19.75 10.28
N PRO A 226 -15.60 -19.16 9.50
CA PRO A 226 -16.82 -18.61 10.08
C PRO A 226 -17.61 -19.73 10.74
N SER A 227 -17.94 -19.53 12.03
CA SER A 227 -18.64 -20.52 12.83
C SER A 227 -20.00 -19.99 13.25
N ILE A 228 -21.05 -20.76 12.93
CA ILE A 228 -22.41 -20.47 13.38
C ILE A 228 -22.57 -21.10 14.75
N SER A 229 -22.33 -20.30 15.80
CA SER A 229 -22.65 -20.72 17.17
C SER A 229 -24.15 -20.60 17.39
N ARG A 230 -24.82 -21.74 17.63
CA ARG A 230 -26.29 -21.87 17.73
C ARG A 230 -26.93 -21.08 18.89
N SER A 231 -26.14 -20.48 19.78
CA SER A 231 -26.59 -19.83 21.02
C SER A 231 -26.06 -18.40 21.22
N ARG A 232 -25.28 -17.83 20.30
CA ARG A 232 -24.73 -16.46 20.42
C ARG A 232 -24.94 -15.66 19.15
N ALA A 233 -24.89 -14.33 19.28
CA ALA A 233 -24.90 -13.44 18.13
C ALA A 233 -23.77 -13.81 17.14
N PHE A 234 -24.10 -13.89 15.85
CA PHE A 234 -23.18 -14.29 14.79
C PHE A 234 -22.04 -13.27 14.60
N VAL A 235 -22.35 -11.98 14.78
CA VAL A 235 -21.45 -10.85 14.60
C VAL A 235 -21.42 -9.99 15.85
N ASN A 236 -20.26 -9.40 16.16
CA ASN A 236 -20.14 -8.38 17.19
C ASN A 236 -20.73 -7.06 16.69
N TRP A 237 -21.97 -6.75 17.10
CA TRP A 237 -22.68 -5.55 16.66
C TRP A 237 -22.01 -4.22 17.06
N LYS A 238 -21.20 -4.22 18.12
CA LYS A 238 -20.40 -3.04 18.50
C LYS A 238 -19.32 -2.78 17.46
N GLU A 239 -18.60 -3.82 17.04
CA GLU A 239 -17.60 -3.73 15.99
C GLU A 239 -18.23 -3.42 14.63
N ALA A 240 -19.42 -3.97 14.33
CA ALA A 240 -20.14 -3.66 13.09
C ALA A 240 -20.58 -2.19 13.01
N GLY A 241 -21.12 -1.63 14.10
CA GLY A 241 -21.46 -0.19 14.17
C GLY A 241 -20.23 0.71 14.06
N LEU A 242 -19.11 0.30 14.64
CA LEU A 242 -17.84 0.99 14.49
C LEU A 242 -17.29 0.89 13.07
N ALA A 243 -17.40 -0.27 12.42
CA ALA A 243 -17.03 -0.47 11.02
C ALA A 243 -17.85 0.46 10.12
N TRP A 244 -19.16 0.61 10.36
CA TRP A 244 -19.97 1.56 9.60
C TRP A 244 -19.51 3.01 9.76
N SER A 245 -19.12 3.41 10.97
CA SER A 245 -18.59 4.75 11.22
C SER A 245 -17.26 4.98 10.50
N PHE A 246 -16.35 4.00 10.55
CA PHE A 246 -15.10 4.04 9.82
C PHE A 246 -15.28 3.95 8.31
N PHE A 247 -16.31 3.27 7.82
CA PHE A 247 -16.61 3.22 6.38
C PHE A 247 -16.86 4.62 5.82
N LYS A 248 -17.64 5.45 6.51
CA LYS A 248 -17.89 6.85 6.11
C LYS A 248 -16.60 7.67 6.03
N GLN A 249 -15.74 7.55 7.06
CA GLN A 249 -14.46 8.26 7.11
C GLN A 249 -13.50 7.78 6.02
N SER A 250 -13.42 6.46 5.85
CA SER A 250 -12.60 5.81 4.84
C SER A 250 -13.04 6.19 3.44
N PHE A 251 -14.34 6.21 3.15
CA PHE A 251 -14.86 6.59 1.84
C PHE A 251 -14.38 8.00 1.42
N LEU A 252 -14.48 8.98 2.33
CA LEU A 252 -13.93 10.32 2.07
C LEU A 252 -12.41 10.28 1.83
N LYS A 253 -11.67 9.51 2.64
CA LYS A 253 -10.23 9.34 2.46
C LYS A 253 -9.88 8.77 1.08
N GLN A 254 -10.63 7.81 0.58
CA GLN A 254 -10.40 7.21 -0.73
C GLN A 254 -10.54 8.24 -1.85
N ILE A 255 -11.59 9.06 -1.80
CA ILE A 255 -11.78 10.15 -2.78
C ILE A 255 -10.63 11.16 -2.71
N LEU A 256 -10.17 11.51 -1.51
CA LEU A 256 -9.07 12.46 -1.34
C LEU A 256 -7.71 11.90 -1.80
N THR A 257 -7.49 10.60 -1.65
CA THR A 257 -6.21 9.95 -1.95
C THR A 257 -6.10 9.51 -3.41
N GLU A 258 -7.16 8.92 -3.96
CA GLU A 258 -7.20 8.41 -5.34
C GLU A 258 -7.99 9.33 -6.28
N GLY A 259 -8.35 10.53 -5.83
CA GLY A 259 -9.11 11.54 -6.58
C GLY A 259 -8.50 11.86 -7.94
N GLU A 260 -7.18 11.95 -8.03
CA GLU A 260 -6.49 12.15 -9.31
C GLU A 260 -6.75 11.01 -10.29
N ARG A 261 -6.68 9.75 -9.83
CA ARG A 261 -6.90 8.58 -10.67
C ARG A 261 -8.37 8.44 -11.06
N TYR A 262 -9.29 8.82 -10.17
CA TYR A 262 -10.71 8.89 -10.51
C TYR A 262 -10.98 9.90 -11.61
N VAL A 263 -10.41 11.11 -11.52
CA VAL A 263 -10.53 12.14 -12.57
C VAL A 263 -9.96 11.64 -13.90
N MET A 264 -8.77 11.05 -13.90
CA MET A 264 -8.15 10.51 -15.13
C MET A 264 -8.96 9.37 -15.75
N THR A 265 -9.55 8.51 -14.92
CA THR A 265 -10.28 7.32 -15.37
C THR A 265 -11.68 7.66 -15.86
N PHE A 266 -12.43 8.50 -15.15
CA PHE A 266 -13.85 8.76 -15.43
C PHE A 266 -14.12 9.97 -16.31
N LEU A 267 -13.25 10.99 -16.28
CA LEU A 267 -13.46 12.22 -17.06
C LEU A 267 -12.71 12.19 -18.40
N ASN A 268 -12.01 11.10 -18.73
CA ASN A 268 -11.23 10.90 -19.97
C ASN A 268 -10.37 12.13 -20.36
N VAL A 269 -9.83 12.83 -19.35
CA VAL A 269 -9.07 14.08 -19.55
C VAL A 269 -7.75 13.82 -20.28
N LEU A 270 -7.20 12.61 -20.13
CA LEU A 270 -5.91 12.18 -20.68
C LEU A 270 -6.07 10.88 -21.45
N ASN A 271 -5.37 10.75 -22.58
CA ASN A 271 -5.23 9.47 -23.28
C ASN A 271 -4.46 8.45 -22.40
N PHE A 272 -4.65 7.16 -22.63
CA PHE A 272 -4.01 6.08 -21.87
C PHE A 272 -2.49 6.21 -21.79
N GLY A 273 -1.84 6.58 -22.90
CA GLY A 273 -0.40 6.82 -22.91
C GLY A 273 0.03 7.97 -21.98
N ASP A 274 -0.73 9.07 -21.96
CA ASP A 274 -0.45 10.22 -21.12
C ASP A 274 -0.71 9.92 -19.64
N GLN A 275 -1.72 9.08 -19.34
CA GLN A 275 -1.96 8.57 -17.98
C GLN A 275 -0.76 7.75 -17.47
N GLY A 276 -0.19 6.89 -18.32
CA GLY A 276 0.99 6.09 -17.97
C GLY A 276 2.22 6.95 -17.73
N VAL A 277 2.46 7.93 -18.61
CA VAL A 277 3.53 8.90 -18.45
C VAL A 277 3.36 9.72 -17.16
N TYR A 278 2.15 10.21 -16.88
CA TYR A 278 1.86 10.97 -15.67
C TYR A 278 2.13 10.16 -14.40
N ASP A 279 1.62 8.92 -14.31
CA ASP A 279 1.80 8.07 -13.13
C ASP A 279 3.28 7.75 -12.88
N ILE A 280 4.06 7.48 -13.94
CA ILE A 280 5.51 7.27 -13.84
C ILE A 280 6.21 8.53 -13.33
N VAL A 281 5.92 9.69 -13.91
CA VAL A 281 6.52 10.97 -13.52
C VAL A 281 6.18 11.32 -12.07
N ASN A 282 4.93 11.15 -11.66
CA ASN A 282 4.48 11.42 -10.28
C ASN A 282 5.17 10.48 -9.27
N ASN A 283 5.29 9.19 -9.61
CA ASN A 283 6.00 8.23 -8.78
C ASN A 283 7.51 8.51 -8.69
N LEU A 284 8.13 8.98 -9.78
CA LEU A 284 9.55 9.37 -9.79
C LEU A 284 9.77 10.67 -9.00
N GLY A 285 8.92 11.67 -9.20
CA GLY A 285 9.00 12.96 -8.51
C GLY A 285 8.81 12.86 -7.00
N SER A 286 7.93 11.96 -6.54
CA SER A 286 7.70 11.71 -5.11
C SER A 286 8.74 10.79 -4.45
N LEU A 287 9.65 10.17 -5.22
CA LEU A 287 10.64 9.22 -4.71
C LEU A 287 11.58 9.85 -3.67
N VAL A 288 12.04 11.07 -3.93
CA VAL A 288 12.94 11.81 -3.02
C VAL A 288 12.26 12.03 -1.67
N ALA A 289 11.02 12.50 -1.67
CA ALA A 289 10.25 12.68 -0.45
C ALA A 289 10.04 11.35 0.31
N ARG A 290 9.73 10.26 -0.42
CA ARG A 290 9.49 8.93 0.16
C ARG A 290 10.74 8.24 0.71
N LEU A 291 11.91 8.47 0.11
CA LEU A 291 13.16 7.81 0.51
C LEU A 291 13.98 8.63 1.51
N ILE A 292 13.92 9.96 1.42
CA ILE A 292 14.74 10.85 2.26
C ILE A 292 13.89 11.44 3.38
N PHE A 293 12.82 12.16 3.05
CA PHE A 293 12.07 12.92 4.05
C PHE A 293 11.18 12.05 4.93
N GLN A 294 10.54 11.02 4.39
CA GLN A 294 9.65 10.16 5.17
C GLN A 294 10.38 9.43 6.32
N PRO A 295 11.54 8.76 6.12
CA PRO A 295 12.27 8.16 7.24
C PRO A 295 12.83 9.17 8.24
N VAL A 296 13.20 10.36 7.77
CA VAL A 296 13.64 11.48 8.62
C VAL A 296 12.48 11.91 9.51
N GLU A 297 11.30 12.17 8.95
CA GLU A 297 10.10 12.55 9.68
C GLU A 297 9.74 11.51 10.76
N GLU A 298 9.68 10.23 10.40
CA GLU A 298 9.38 9.14 11.34
C GLU A 298 10.41 9.06 12.49
N SER A 299 11.69 9.28 12.20
CA SER A 299 12.78 9.24 13.19
C SER A 299 12.72 10.42 14.16
N PHE A 300 12.47 11.63 13.65
CA PHE A 300 12.45 12.85 14.47
C PHE A 300 11.11 13.08 15.16
N TYR A 301 10.01 12.49 14.67
CA TYR A 301 8.72 12.52 15.37
C TYR A 301 8.83 11.96 16.80
N LEU A 302 9.52 10.82 16.97
CA LEU A 302 9.76 10.21 18.28
C LEU A 302 10.67 11.06 19.17
N PHE A 303 11.59 11.81 18.58
CA PHE A 303 12.45 12.75 19.30
C PHE A 303 11.62 13.92 19.85
N PHE A 304 10.85 14.61 18.99
CA PHE A 304 10.01 15.73 19.42
C PHE A 304 8.94 15.32 20.43
N ALA A 305 8.33 14.14 20.26
CA ALA A 305 7.33 13.62 21.20
C ALA A 305 7.89 13.30 22.60
N LYS A 306 9.22 13.15 22.74
CA LYS A 306 9.87 12.87 24.03
C LYS A 306 10.49 14.11 24.67
N VAL A 307 10.98 15.04 23.85
CA VAL A 307 11.63 16.27 24.31
C VAL A 307 10.60 17.33 24.68
N LEU A 308 9.47 17.38 23.98
CA LEU A 308 8.40 18.35 24.21
C LEU A 308 7.22 17.68 24.92
N GLU A 309 6.79 18.28 26.03
CA GLU A 309 5.59 17.83 26.74
C GLU A 309 4.34 18.42 26.07
N ARG A 310 3.40 17.55 25.72
CA ARG A 310 2.13 17.91 25.08
C ARG A 310 1.29 18.75 26.04
N GLU A 311 0.57 19.74 25.50
CA GLU A 311 -0.36 20.64 26.24
C GLU A 311 0.29 21.56 27.30
N LYS A 312 1.62 21.71 27.30
CA LYS A 312 2.30 22.75 28.07
C LYS A 312 2.78 23.88 27.16
N ASP A 313 2.55 25.11 27.59
CA ASP A 313 3.09 26.29 26.92
C ASP A 313 4.62 26.29 26.93
N ALA A 314 5.22 26.87 25.89
CA ALA A 314 6.68 26.93 25.71
C ALA A 314 7.41 27.60 26.89
N SER A 315 6.73 28.48 27.64
CA SER A 315 7.28 29.14 28.83
C SER A 315 7.32 28.25 30.09
N LEU A 316 6.58 27.14 30.12
CA LEU A 316 6.48 26.21 31.25
C LEU A 316 7.31 24.92 31.03
N GLN A 317 7.90 24.78 29.84
CA GLN A 317 8.81 23.68 29.50
C GLN A 317 10.25 24.01 29.93
N LYS A 318 11.10 22.98 30.05
CA LYS A 318 12.53 23.19 30.31
C LYS A 318 13.16 23.93 29.13
N GLN A 319 13.73 25.11 29.40
CA GLN A 319 14.34 25.96 28.38
C GLN A 319 15.42 25.23 27.56
N ASP A 320 16.21 24.37 28.21
CA ASP A 320 17.26 23.58 27.54
C ASP A 320 16.67 22.61 26.50
N ASP A 321 15.58 21.91 26.85
CA ASP A 321 14.91 20.95 25.98
C ASP A 321 14.25 21.65 24.78
N VAL A 322 13.65 22.83 25.00
CA VAL A 322 13.06 23.67 23.94
C VAL A 322 14.14 24.22 23.01
N ALA A 323 15.28 24.68 23.55
CA ALA A 323 16.39 25.18 22.75
C ALA A 323 16.99 24.08 21.85
N VAL A 324 17.16 22.88 22.39
CA VAL A 324 17.62 21.71 21.62
C VAL A 324 16.60 21.32 20.55
N ALA A 325 15.31 21.27 20.87
CA ALA A 325 14.26 20.97 19.90
C ALA A 325 14.21 22.01 18.76
N ALA A 326 14.33 23.30 19.08
CA ALA A 326 14.35 24.39 18.11
C ALA A 326 15.57 24.30 17.17
N ALA A 327 16.77 24.04 17.73
CA ALA A 327 17.99 23.89 16.93
C ALA A 327 17.94 22.69 15.98
N VAL A 328 17.36 21.57 16.43
CA VAL A 328 17.14 20.38 15.59
C VAL A 328 16.12 20.68 14.49
N LEU A 329 14.99 21.31 14.83
CA LEU A 329 13.97 21.68 13.85
C LEU A 329 14.51 22.66 12.80
N GLU A 330 15.29 23.66 13.22
CA GLU A 330 15.95 24.60 12.32
C GLU A 330 16.90 23.86 11.36
N SER A 331 17.68 22.92 11.87
CA SER A 331 18.58 22.09 11.05
C SER A 331 17.82 21.24 10.04
N LEU A 332 16.68 20.65 10.44
CA LEU A 332 15.81 19.87 9.55
C LEU A 332 15.17 20.74 8.46
N LEU A 333 14.68 21.92 8.82
CA LEU A 333 14.09 22.87 7.86
C LEU A 333 15.14 23.36 6.86
N LYS A 334 16.37 23.67 7.32
CA LYS A 334 17.48 24.02 6.43
C LYS A 334 17.81 22.87 5.47
N LEU A 335 17.88 21.63 5.97
CA LEU A 335 18.13 20.46 5.13
C LEU A 335 17.02 20.26 4.08
N ALA A 336 15.75 20.36 4.49
CA ALA A 336 14.60 20.23 3.60
C ALA A 336 14.58 21.33 2.54
N LEU A 337 14.85 22.58 2.93
CA LEU A 337 14.88 23.72 2.04
C LEU A 337 16.04 23.65 1.04
N LEU A 338 17.24 23.29 1.50
CA LEU A 338 18.40 23.08 0.62
C LEU A 338 18.13 21.96 -0.40
N THR A 339 17.58 20.83 0.07
CA THR A 339 17.23 19.70 -0.79
C THR A 339 16.11 20.07 -1.78
N GLY A 340 15.10 20.82 -1.33
CA GLY A 340 14.03 21.33 -2.19
C GLY A 340 14.58 22.25 -3.29
N LEU A 341 15.41 23.23 -2.91
CA LEU A 341 16.03 24.17 -3.85
C LEU A 341 16.93 23.48 -4.87
N THR A 342 17.75 22.50 -4.45
CA THR A 342 18.57 21.73 -5.40
C THR A 342 17.68 20.97 -6.39
N MET A 343 16.60 20.35 -5.92
CA MET A 343 15.65 19.66 -6.80
C MET A 343 14.91 20.61 -7.73
N THR A 344 14.53 21.81 -7.30
CA THR A 344 13.87 22.79 -8.18
C THR A 344 14.83 23.31 -9.26
N VAL A 345 16.08 23.61 -8.90
CA VAL A 345 17.08 24.15 -9.84
C VAL A 345 17.57 23.09 -10.82
N PHE A 346 17.94 21.91 -10.32
CA PHE A 346 18.54 20.86 -11.13
C PHE A 346 17.51 19.88 -11.69
N GLY A 347 16.39 19.66 -11.02
CA GLY A 347 15.36 18.71 -11.45
C GLY A 347 14.76 19.06 -12.79
N PHE A 348 14.58 20.35 -13.10
CA PHE A 348 14.12 20.77 -14.44
C PHE A 348 15.15 20.43 -15.53
N ALA A 349 16.40 20.83 -15.33
CA ALA A 349 17.48 20.63 -16.30
C ALA A 349 17.81 19.15 -16.54
N TYR A 350 17.75 18.32 -15.49
CA TYR A 350 18.01 16.88 -15.58
C TYR A 350 16.76 16.02 -15.77
N SER A 351 15.57 16.59 -15.85
CA SER A 351 14.31 15.83 -15.98
C SER A 351 14.33 14.86 -17.17
N GLN A 352 14.80 15.34 -18.33
CA GLN A 352 14.92 14.53 -19.55
C GLN A 352 15.89 13.37 -19.38
N LEU A 353 17.08 13.64 -18.80
CA LEU A 353 18.08 12.61 -18.54
C LEU A 353 17.57 11.58 -17.52
N ALA A 354 16.90 12.03 -16.46
CA ALA A 354 16.34 11.14 -15.44
C ALA A 354 15.24 10.24 -16.01
N LEU A 355 14.35 10.78 -16.84
CA LEU A 355 13.30 10.01 -17.51
C LEU A 355 13.88 9.03 -18.53
N ASP A 356 14.93 9.42 -19.26
CA ASP A 356 15.61 8.54 -20.21
C ASP A 356 16.36 7.41 -19.51
N ILE A 357 17.04 7.68 -18.38
CA ILE A 357 17.66 6.64 -17.55
C ILE A 357 16.59 5.68 -17.01
N TYR A 358 15.43 6.19 -16.62
CA TYR A 358 14.38 5.37 -15.99
C TYR A 358 13.61 4.51 -17.01
N GLY A 359 12.95 5.14 -17.98
CA GLY A 359 12.08 4.47 -18.95
C GLY A 359 12.53 4.56 -20.41
N GLY A 360 13.68 5.19 -20.69
CA GLY A 360 14.24 5.30 -22.03
C GLY A 360 13.45 6.23 -22.97
N ALA A 361 13.65 6.02 -24.28
CA ALA A 361 13.05 6.79 -25.37
C ALA A 361 11.51 6.92 -25.27
N MET A 362 10.86 5.93 -24.67
CA MET A 362 9.42 5.90 -24.39
C MET A 362 8.94 7.13 -23.58
N LEU A 363 9.76 7.60 -22.62
CA LEU A 363 9.43 8.74 -21.77
C LEU A 363 10.09 10.04 -22.23
N SER A 364 11.26 9.97 -22.88
CA SER A 364 12.04 11.14 -23.27
C SER A 364 11.60 11.78 -24.60
N SER A 365 10.93 11.04 -25.50
CA SER A 365 10.51 11.55 -26.82
C SER A 365 9.02 11.96 -26.94
N GLY A 366 8.23 11.80 -25.88
CA GLY A 366 6.78 12.08 -25.86
C GLY A 366 6.36 13.24 -24.94
N SER A 367 5.05 13.36 -24.71
CA SER A 367 4.37 14.30 -23.78
C SER A 367 4.92 14.30 -22.33
N GLY A 368 5.73 13.31 -21.97
CA GLY A 368 6.43 13.20 -20.68
C GLY A 368 7.49 14.27 -20.42
N THR A 369 7.85 15.06 -21.42
CA THR A 369 8.69 16.26 -21.22
C THR A 369 7.92 17.45 -20.67
N ILE A 370 6.58 17.49 -20.80
CA ILE A 370 5.77 18.66 -20.42
C ILE A 370 5.11 18.49 -19.04
N SER A 371 4.78 17.26 -18.63
CA SER A 371 4.16 16.99 -17.32
C SER A 371 5.06 17.21 -16.08
N PRO A 372 6.37 16.90 -16.08
CA PRO A 372 7.27 17.28 -15.00
C PRO A 372 7.39 18.81 -14.86
N CYS A 373 7.18 19.57 -15.95
CA CYS A 373 7.29 21.03 -15.95
C CYS A 373 6.29 21.74 -15.05
N TRP A 374 5.18 21.09 -14.67
CA TRP A 374 4.15 21.70 -13.80
C TRP A 374 4.08 21.09 -12.40
N HIS A 375 4.56 19.86 -12.17
CA HIS A 375 4.52 19.21 -10.85
C HIS A 375 5.68 19.60 -9.92
N CYS A 376 6.70 20.33 -10.40
CA CYS A 376 7.72 20.97 -9.56
C CYS A 376 7.26 22.29 -8.92
N HIS A 377 5.98 22.66 -9.00
CA HIS A 377 5.44 23.74 -8.20
C HIS A 377 5.09 23.21 -6.79
N PRO A 378 5.69 23.73 -5.72
CA PRO A 378 5.38 23.26 -4.37
C PRO A 378 3.90 23.52 -4.07
N ARG A 379 3.12 22.46 -3.89
CA ARG A 379 1.89 22.55 -3.09
C ARG A 379 2.33 22.74 -1.65
N PHE A 380 2.35 24.00 -1.23
CA PHE A 380 2.31 24.37 0.19
C PHE A 380 0.98 23.95 0.81
#